data_AF-A0A482ZHA1-F1
#
_entry.id   AF-A0A482ZHA1-F1
#
_cell.length_a   1.000
_cell.length_b   1.000
_cell.length_c   1.000
_cell.angle_alpha   90.00
_cell.angle_beta   90.00
_cell.angle_gamma   90.00
#
_symmetry.space_group_name_H-M   'P 1'
#
loop_
_entity.id
_entity.type
_entity.pdbx_description
1 polymer ?
#
loop_
_entity_poly.entity_id
_entity_poly.type
_entity_poly.pdbx_seq_one_letter_code
_entity_poly.pdbx_strand_id
1 'polypeptide(L)'
;MFKCNELIYIQIQKTACTHIAALLTQLFDGKIIGKHNRASLTEINTTPYFIASMRNPWDWYLSLWTFGVSKRGGLHERLTQKCWQDLIRSISKNPKNTLQYCLQFLQKDTQKWQAVYQSNTDIAAFRQWLKQIHQSGNDLGEGYIKSGMSQSIGFMSYRYFSLCCQIERWPKMANASLTELDTLKQLDQQYCYIDDFVRQENLANSLIEVLNKVRALSSQEQLLIQNSQKTNASLRAFTLNDYYDQYSIDLIANRDKLLIEKFNYQPPEL
;
A
#
# COMPACT_ATOMS: atom_id res chain seq x y z
N MET A 1 4.67 -11.82 -2.15
CA MET A 1 3.85 -12.22 -3.32
C MET A 1 3.73 -13.73 -3.27
N PHE A 2 2.55 -14.29 -3.47
CA PHE A 2 2.37 -15.74 -3.59
C PHE A 2 2.23 -16.10 -5.08
N LYS A 3 2.82 -17.23 -5.48
CA LYS A 3 2.75 -17.73 -6.86
C LYS A 3 2.44 -19.22 -6.88
N CYS A 4 1.48 -19.62 -7.69
CA CYS A 4 1.26 -20.99 -8.12
C CYS A 4 1.02 -20.98 -9.65
N ASN A 5 0.63 -22.12 -10.22
CA ASN A 5 0.40 -22.22 -11.66
C ASN A 5 -0.88 -21.50 -12.10
N GLU A 6 -1.87 -21.43 -11.21
CA GLU A 6 -3.19 -20.91 -11.48
C GLU A 6 -3.28 -19.40 -11.26
N LEU A 7 -2.56 -18.88 -10.26
CA LEU A 7 -2.62 -17.46 -9.92
C LEU A 7 -1.31 -16.88 -9.39
N ILE A 8 -1.20 -15.55 -9.47
CA ILE A 8 -0.26 -14.75 -8.69
C ILE A 8 -1.03 -13.80 -7.78
N TYR A 9 -0.67 -13.80 -6.50
CA TYR A 9 -1.18 -12.85 -5.52
C TYR A 9 -0.19 -11.70 -5.23
N ILE A 10 -0.57 -10.50 -5.67
CA ILE A 10 0.14 -9.25 -5.46
C ILE A 10 -0.24 -8.65 -4.10
N GLN A 11 0.78 -8.35 -3.30
CA GLN A 11 0.63 -7.95 -1.91
C GLN A 11 0.81 -6.43 -1.76
N ILE A 12 -0.30 -5.70 -1.70
CA ILE A 12 -0.27 -4.33 -1.19
C ILE A 12 -0.01 -4.39 0.33
N GLN A 13 0.75 -3.43 0.86
CA GLN A 13 1.04 -3.39 2.29
C GLN A 13 -0.25 -3.13 3.07
N LYS A 14 -0.42 -3.72 4.26
CA LYS A 14 -1.55 -3.46 5.19
C LYS A 14 -2.95 -3.84 4.69
N THR A 15 -3.03 -4.74 3.72
CA THR A 15 -4.28 -5.30 3.18
C THR A 15 -4.42 -6.80 3.52
N ALA A 16 -4.11 -7.19 4.76
CA ALA A 16 -4.13 -8.60 5.23
C ALA A 16 -3.19 -9.57 4.47
N CYS A 17 -2.13 -9.04 3.83
CA CYS A 17 -1.28 -9.80 2.90
C CYS A 17 -0.63 -11.07 3.47
N THR A 18 -0.21 -11.05 4.73
CA THR A 18 0.41 -12.22 5.38
C THR A 18 -0.61 -13.32 5.62
N HIS A 19 -1.82 -12.94 6.03
CA HIS A 19 -2.91 -13.87 6.30
C HIS A 19 -3.40 -14.53 5.00
N ILE A 20 -3.66 -13.73 3.96
CA ILE A 20 -4.06 -14.26 2.64
C ILE A 20 -2.99 -15.19 2.09
N ALA A 21 -1.71 -14.80 2.12
CA ALA A 21 -0.64 -15.66 1.62
C ALA A 21 -0.51 -16.99 2.37
N ALA A 22 -0.73 -16.99 3.70
CA ALA A 22 -0.71 -18.21 4.50
C ALA A 22 -1.88 -19.16 4.17
N LEU A 23 -3.07 -18.61 3.85
CA LEU A 23 -4.19 -19.38 3.35
C LEU A 23 -3.91 -19.94 1.95
N LEU A 24 -3.37 -19.12 1.05
CA LEU A 24 -3.02 -19.56 -0.31
C LEU A 24 -2.00 -20.72 -0.30
N THR A 25 -1.01 -20.71 0.60
CA THR A 25 -0.06 -21.82 0.76
C THR A 25 -0.72 -23.12 1.24
N GLN A 26 -1.87 -23.05 1.91
CA GLN A 26 -2.64 -24.24 2.30
C GLN A 26 -3.60 -24.72 1.20
N LEU A 27 -4.03 -23.82 0.32
CA LEU A 27 -5.03 -24.09 -0.71
C LEU A 27 -4.41 -24.42 -2.07
N PHE A 28 -3.19 -23.98 -2.36
CA PHE A 28 -2.55 -24.14 -3.65
C PHE A 28 -1.12 -24.63 -3.48
N ASP A 29 -0.66 -25.46 -4.41
CA ASP A 29 0.75 -25.83 -4.50
C ASP A 29 1.54 -24.65 -5.11
N GLY A 30 2.08 -23.83 -4.22
CA GLY A 30 2.75 -22.59 -4.59
C GLY A 30 3.70 -22.09 -3.52
N LYS A 31 4.37 -20.98 -3.84
CA LYS A 31 5.42 -20.43 -2.98
C LYS A 31 5.28 -18.93 -2.77
N ILE A 32 5.71 -18.48 -1.60
CA ILE A 32 5.82 -17.06 -1.28
C ILE A 32 7.20 -16.57 -1.75
N ILE A 33 7.21 -15.67 -2.72
CA ILE A 33 8.43 -15.01 -3.22
C ILE A 33 8.43 -13.57 -2.71
N GLY A 34 9.17 -13.33 -1.64
CA GLY A 34 9.34 -12.00 -1.02
C GLY A 34 8.02 -11.35 -0.58
N LYS A 35 8.08 -10.05 -0.24
CA LYS A 35 6.94 -9.23 0.20
C LYS A 35 6.85 -7.99 -0.67
N HIS A 36 5.63 -7.59 -1.04
CA HIS A 36 5.37 -6.37 -1.82
C HIS A 36 6.15 -6.29 -3.14
N ASN A 37 6.37 -7.45 -3.77
CA ASN A 37 7.00 -7.55 -5.08
C ASN A 37 5.98 -7.24 -6.18
N ARG A 38 6.47 -6.62 -7.25
CA ARG A 38 5.75 -6.47 -8.52
C ARG A 38 5.83 -7.77 -9.31
N ALA A 39 4.82 -8.03 -10.14
CA ALA A 39 4.95 -9.04 -11.20
C ALA A 39 5.94 -8.55 -12.26
N SER A 40 6.74 -9.46 -12.80
CA SER A 40 7.53 -9.16 -14.00
C SER A 40 6.64 -9.12 -15.25
N LEU A 41 7.09 -8.47 -16.33
CA LEU A 41 6.35 -8.48 -17.59
C LEU A 41 6.12 -9.90 -18.13
N THR A 42 7.09 -10.80 -17.94
CA THR A 42 6.93 -12.22 -18.29
C THR A 42 5.78 -12.84 -17.50
N GLU A 43 5.75 -12.63 -16.19
CA GLU A 43 4.67 -13.14 -15.34
C GLU A 43 3.30 -12.59 -15.75
N ILE A 44 3.22 -11.29 -16.02
CA ILE A 44 1.98 -10.65 -16.47
C ILE A 44 1.46 -11.29 -17.76
N ASN A 45 2.34 -11.67 -18.68
CA ASN A 45 1.96 -12.26 -19.95
C ASN A 45 1.67 -13.78 -19.88
N THR A 46 2.19 -14.50 -18.88
CA THR A 46 2.11 -15.97 -18.82
C THR A 46 1.18 -16.48 -17.73
N THR A 47 0.87 -15.68 -16.72
CA THR A 47 0.08 -16.13 -15.57
C THR A 47 -1.40 -16.06 -15.92
N PRO A 48 -2.20 -17.11 -15.61
CA PRO A 48 -3.62 -17.12 -15.97
C PRO A 48 -4.46 -16.09 -15.22
N TYR A 49 -4.11 -15.82 -13.95
CA TYR A 49 -4.93 -14.98 -13.08
C TYR A 49 -4.09 -14.20 -12.06
N PHE A 50 -4.43 -12.93 -11.86
CA PHE A 50 -3.84 -12.05 -10.88
C PHE A 50 -4.87 -11.60 -9.87
N ILE A 51 -4.56 -11.83 -8.60
CA ILE A 51 -5.35 -11.31 -7.50
C ILE A 51 -4.51 -10.31 -6.70
N ALA A 52 -5.16 -9.29 -6.18
CA ALA A 52 -4.59 -8.43 -5.15
C ALA A 52 -5.58 -8.28 -4.01
N SER A 53 -5.20 -7.52 -3.00
CA SER A 53 -6.06 -7.25 -1.85
C SER A 53 -6.09 -5.75 -1.60
N MET A 54 -7.27 -5.22 -1.31
CA MET A 54 -7.49 -3.80 -1.05
C MET A 54 -8.13 -3.58 0.32
N ARG A 55 -7.96 -2.37 0.81
CA ARG A 55 -8.49 -1.91 2.09
C ARG A 55 -8.98 -0.49 1.94
N ASN A 56 -9.98 -0.13 2.74
CA ASN A 56 -10.48 1.21 2.88
C ASN A 56 -9.29 2.16 3.19
N PRO A 57 -9.11 3.27 2.43
CA PRO A 57 -7.96 4.16 2.61
C PRO A 57 -7.81 4.74 4.02
N TRP A 58 -8.91 5.17 4.65
CA TRP A 58 -8.88 5.67 6.03
C TRP A 58 -8.39 4.59 7.00
N ASP A 59 -8.88 3.37 6.83
CA ASP A 59 -8.48 2.23 7.65
C ASP A 59 -7.02 1.79 7.41
N TRP A 60 -6.56 1.95 6.17
CA TRP A 60 -5.22 1.63 5.71
C TRP A 60 -4.17 2.55 6.34
N TYR A 61 -4.37 3.87 6.31
CA TYR A 61 -3.44 4.84 6.91
C TYR A 61 -3.31 4.64 8.42
N LEU A 62 -4.43 4.46 9.11
CA LEU A 62 -4.42 4.17 10.54
C LEU A 62 -3.67 2.87 10.85
N SER A 63 -3.88 1.83 10.02
CA SER A 63 -3.16 0.57 10.18
C SER A 63 -1.66 0.68 9.87
N LEU A 64 -1.27 1.55 8.95
CA LEU A 64 0.13 1.80 8.62
C LEU A 64 0.82 2.56 9.76
N TRP A 65 0.16 3.58 10.30
CA TRP A 65 0.66 4.37 11.42
C TRP A 65 0.82 3.54 12.70
N THR A 66 -0.23 2.83 13.14
CA THR A 66 -0.18 2.01 14.37
C THR A 66 0.88 0.90 14.30
N PHE A 67 1.14 0.37 13.10
CA PHE A 67 2.25 -0.55 12.89
C PHE A 67 3.62 0.11 13.05
N GLY A 68 3.76 1.35 12.60
CA GLY A 68 4.96 2.17 12.80
C GLY A 68 5.18 2.56 14.26
N VAL A 69 4.12 2.90 15.00
CA VAL A 69 4.17 3.14 16.47
C VAL A 69 4.74 1.91 17.18
N SER A 70 4.36 0.71 16.74
CA SER A 70 4.89 -0.56 17.25
C SER A 70 6.36 -0.81 16.87
N LYS A 71 7.04 0.18 16.27
CA LYS A 71 8.40 0.11 15.70
C LYS A 71 8.57 -1.02 14.68
N ARG A 72 7.50 -1.33 13.94
CA ARG A 72 7.50 -2.36 12.90
C ARG A 72 7.40 -1.76 11.51
N GLY A 73 8.06 -2.42 10.56
CA GLY A 73 7.95 -2.12 9.14
C GLY A 73 8.88 -1.01 8.67
N GLY A 74 9.27 -1.09 7.39
CA GLY A 74 10.30 -0.23 6.84
C GLY A 74 9.94 1.26 6.75
N LEU A 75 8.66 1.65 6.80
CA LEU A 75 8.30 3.07 6.75
C LEU A 75 8.74 3.81 8.02
N HIS A 76 8.49 3.23 9.21
CA HIS A 76 8.93 3.84 10.47
C HIS A 76 10.44 4.04 10.49
N GLU A 77 11.21 2.98 10.20
CA GLU A 77 12.68 3.03 10.14
C GLU A 77 13.15 4.09 9.14
N ARG A 78 12.55 4.10 7.94
CA ARG A 78 12.83 5.10 6.90
C ARG A 78 12.44 6.51 7.26
N LEU A 79 11.65 6.78 8.30
CA LEU A 79 11.28 8.14 8.70
C LEU A 79 11.99 8.58 9.99
N THR A 80 12.25 7.66 10.91
CA THR A 80 12.83 7.97 12.23
C THR A 80 14.34 7.79 12.32
N GLN A 81 14.98 7.21 11.30
CA GLN A 81 16.43 6.97 11.28
C GLN A 81 17.12 7.53 10.03
N LYS A 82 18.41 7.88 10.16
CA LYS A 82 19.29 8.25 9.04
C LYS A 82 20.19 7.06 8.68
N CYS A 83 19.83 6.32 7.63
CA CYS A 83 20.60 5.17 7.16
C CYS A 83 21.74 5.60 6.22
N TRP A 84 22.92 5.85 6.77
CA TRP A 84 24.11 6.28 6.01
C TRP A 84 24.55 5.28 4.94
N GLN A 85 24.30 3.98 5.14
CA GLN A 85 24.60 2.95 4.15
C GLN A 85 23.80 3.14 2.85
N ASP A 86 22.55 3.59 2.94
CA ASP A 86 21.73 3.88 1.76
C ASP A 86 22.22 5.13 1.02
N LEU A 87 22.74 6.11 1.77
CA LEU A 87 23.41 7.27 1.19
C LEU A 87 24.64 6.86 0.39
N ILE A 88 25.53 6.07 0.99
CA ILE A 88 26.77 5.57 0.34
C ILE A 88 26.42 4.74 -0.91
N ARG A 89 25.42 3.86 -0.81
CA ARG A 89 24.94 3.07 -1.95
C ARG A 89 24.32 3.92 -3.06
N SER A 90 23.66 5.02 -2.71
CA SER A 90 23.12 5.96 -3.70
C SER A 90 24.24 6.73 -4.42
N ILE A 91 25.26 7.19 -3.67
CA ILE A 91 26.47 7.83 -4.22
C ILE A 91 27.14 6.91 -5.23
N SER A 92 27.34 5.63 -4.87
CA SER A 92 28.04 4.67 -5.73
C SER A 92 27.27 4.33 -7.01
N LYS A 93 25.93 4.33 -6.97
CA LYS A 93 25.10 3.99 -8.14
C LYS A 93 24.89 5.16 -9.09
N ASN A 94 24.79 6.40 -8.60
CA ASN A 94 24.47 7.54 -9.46
C ASN A 94 25.04 8.88 -8.92
N PRO A 95 26.35 9.11 -9.04
CA PRO A 95 27.03 10.22 -8.36
C PRO A 95 26.48 11.60 -8.76
N LYS A 96 26.01 11.78 -10.01
CA LYS A 96 25.52 13.06 -10.54
C LYS A 96 24.21 13.54 -9.91
N ASN A 97 23.31 12.63 -9.53
CA ASN A 97 22.02 12.96 -8.90
C ASN A 97 22.07 12.90 -7.36
N THR A 98 23.27 12.75 -6.78
CA THR A 98 23.38 12.45 -5.35
C THR A 98 23.35 13.70 -4.46
N LEU A 99 23.74 14.88 -4.96
CA LEU A 99 23.79 16.09 -4.12
C LEU A 99 22.42 16.46 -3.52
N GLN A 100 21.36 16.44 -4.34
CA GLN A 100 20.00 16.72 -3.87
C GLN A 100 19.52 15.67 -2.84
N TYR A 101 19.83 14.40 -3.09
CA TYR A 101 19.51 13.31 -2.17
C TYR A 101 20.28 13.42 -0.83
N CYS A 102 21.56 13.79 -0.88
CA CYS A 102 22.36 14.09 0.31
C CYS A 102 21.76 15.22 1.13
N LEU A 103 21.38 16.33 0.48
CA LEU A 103 20.76 17.47 1.16
C LEU A 103 19.45 17.07 1.84
N GLN A 104 18.57 16.35 1.14
CA GLN A 104 17.33 15.84 1.72
C GLN A 104 17.58 14.88 2.89
N PHE A 105 18.56 13.98 2.77
CA PHE A 105 18.95 13.06 3.83
C PHE A 105 19.45 13.79 5.08
N LEU A 106 20.25 14.84 4.91
CA LEU A 106 20.78 15.65 6.01
C LEU A 106 19.69 16.51 6.66
N GLN A 107 18.81 17.11 5.85
CA GLN A 107 17.69 17.96 6.29
C GLN A 107 16.55 17.18 6.94
N LYS A 108 16.54 15.84 6.80
CA LYS A 108 15.52 15.00 7.41
C LYS A 108 15.48 15.16 8.92
N ASP A 109 14.36 15.67 9.41
CA ASP A 109 14.07 15.84 10.83
C ASP A 109 13.52 14.52 11.42
N THR A 110 14.44 13.69 11.92
CA THR A 110 14.08 12.41 12.54
C THR A 110 13.34 12.60 13.87
N GLN A 111 13.58 13.70 14.59
CA GLN A 111 12.94 13.94 15.89
C GLN A 111 11.44 14.22 15.70
N LYS A 112 11.09 15.04 14.72
CA LYS A 112 9.69 15.30 14.35
C LYS A 112 8.94 14.02 13.95
N TRP A 113 9.60 13.11 13.23
CA TRP A 113 9.01 11.81 12.89
C TRP A 113 8.89 10.89 14.10
N GLN A 114 9.89 10.86 14.98
CA GLN A 114 9.83 10.07 16.21
C GLN A 114 8.69 10.53 17.12
N ALA A 115 8.44 11.84 17.21
CA ALA A 115 7.35 12.41 18.02
C ALA A 115 5.98 11.85 17.61
N VAL A 116 5.70 11.77 16.30
CA VAL A 116 4.40 11.26 15.82
C VAL A 116 4.25 9.73 15.88
N TYR A 117 5.27 9.00 16.33
CA TYR A 117 5.25 7.54 16.50
C TYR A 117 5.32 7.09 17.98
N GLN A 118 5.19 8.01 18.95
CA GLN A 118 5.38 7.67 20.37
C GLN A 118 4.30 6.76 20.95
N SER A 119 3.02 6.99 20.62
CA SER A 119 1.89 6.24 21.17
C SER A 119 0.77 6.06 20.16
N ASN A 120 0.07 4.91 20.23
CA ASN A 120 -1.11 4.64 19.42
C ASN A 120 -2.39 5.23 20.04
N THR A 121 -2.32 5.73 21.28
CA THR A 121 -3.41 6.46 21.95
C THR A 121 -3.39 7.96 21.64
N ASP A 122 -2.32 8.46 21.00
CA ASP A 122 -2.21 9.87 20.65
C ASP A 122 -2.86 10.14 19.27
N ILE A 123 -4.12 10.54 19.31
CA ILE A 123 -4.91 10.88 18.11
C ILE A 123 -4.34 12.10 17.39
N ALA A 124 -3.82 13.09 18.13
CA ALA A 124 -3.24 14.29 17.53
C ALA A 124 -1.96 13.93 16.76
N ALA A 125 -1.13 13.04 17.31
CA ALA A 125 0.05 12.51 16.63
C ALA A 125 -0.32 11.77 15.33
N PHE A 126 -1.39 10.97 15.32
CA PHE A 126 -1.87 10.32 14.10
C PHE A 126 -2.25 11.34 13.02
N ARG A 127 -3.05 12.36 13.37
CA ARG A 127 -3.49 13.39 12.42
C ARG A 127 -2.31 14.21 11.89
N GLN A 128 -1.35 14.54 12.77
CA GLN A 128 -0.12 15.21 12.39
C GLN A 128 0.74 14.34 11.48
N TRP A 129 0.86 13.05 11.76
CA TRP A 129 1.55 12.09 10.91
C TRP A 129 0.90 12.01 9.52
N LEU A 130 -0.44 11.91 9.47
CA LEU A 130 -1.20 11.82 8.22
C LEU A 130 -0.98 13.06 7.35
N LYS A 131 -0.99 14.25 7.95
CA LYS A 131 -0.65 15.50 7.26
C LYS A 131 0.78 15.47 6.74
N GLN A 132 1.75 15.03 7.54
CA GLN A 132 3.16 15.02 7.16
C GLN A 132 3.47 14.05 6.00
N ILE A 133 2.89 12.85 5.97
CA ILE A 133 3.15 11.91 4.86
C ILE A 133 2.59 12.38 3.51
N HIS A 134 1.61 13.30 3.53
CA HIS A 134 1.04 13.91 2.33
C HIS A 134 1.67 15.26 1.97
N GLN A 135 2.56 15.80 2.81
CA GLN A 135 3.33 16.99 2.48
C GLN A 135 4.41 16.66 1.44
N SER A 136 4.53 17.52 0.44
CA SER A 136 5.58 17.42 -0.58
C SER A 136 6.97 17.49 0.06
N GLY A 137 7.89 16.61 -0.35
CA GLY A 137 9.29 16.63 0.06
C GLY A 137 9.72 15.55 1.06
N ASN A 138 8.77 14.85 1.69
CA ASN A 138 9.09 13.71 2.56
C ASN A 138 9.30 12.40 1.78
N ASP A 139 10.54 11.92 1.68
CA ASP A 139 10.83 10.65 1.01
C ASP A 139 10.31 9.46 1.83
N LEU A 140 9.13 8.97 1.47
CA LEU A 140 8.52 7.78 2.06
C LEU A 140 9.18 6.48 1.56
N GLY A 141 10.14 6.58 0.65
CA GLY A 141 10.79 5.49 -0.07
C GLY A 141 10.00 5.05 -1.29
N GLU A 142 10.43 3.92 -1.87
CA GLU A 142 9.71 3.21 -2.94
C GLU A 142 9.51 4.04 -4.23
N GLY A 143 10.20 5.17 -4.36
CA GLY A 143 10.10 6.07 -5.52
C GLY A 143 8.94 7.06 -5.49
N TYR A 144 8.20 7.18 -4.39
CA TYR A 144 6.98 7.99 -4.32
C TYR A 144 7.18 9.47 -4.66
N ILE A 145 8.25 10.10 -4.16
CA ILE A 145 8.59 11.47 -4.57
C ILE A 145 9.13 11.52 -5.99
N LYS A 146 10.01 10.58 -6.33
CA LYS A 146 10.72 10.55 -7.61
C LYS A 146 9.78 10.30 -8.79
N SER A 147 8.59 9.76 -8.55
CA SER A 147 7.56 9.55 -9.57
C SER A 147 6.82 10.83 -9.95
N GLY A 148 6.94 11.92 -9.18
CA GLY A 148 6.16 13.15 -9.37
C GLY A 148 4.69 13.05 -8.92
N MET A 149 4.21 11.85 -8.59
CA MET A 149 2.81 11.62 -8.22
C MET A 149 2.47 12.08 -6.80
N SER A 150 3.48 12.27 -5.94
CA SER A 150 3.30 12.73 -4.57
C SER A 150 2.69 14.12 -4.45
N GLN A 151 2.57 14.87 -5.55
CA GLN A 151 1.85 16.14 -5.56
C GLN A 151 0.33 15.96 -5.69
N SER A 152 -0.15 14.81 -6.18
CA SER A 152 -1.54 14.67 -6.63
C SER A 152 -2.27 13.49 -6.02
N ILE A 153 -1.59 12.37 -5.80
CA ILE A 153 -2.21 11.17 -5.24
C ILE A 153 -1.64 10.84 -3.87
N GLY A 154 -2.43 10.16 -3.04
CA GLY A 154 -2.02 9.65 -1.75
C GLY A 154 -1.01 8.52 -1.84
N PHE A 155 -0.37 8.22 -0.71
CA PHE A 155 0.65 7.18 -0.66
C PHE A 155 0.07 5.79 -0.93
N MET A 156 -1.19 5.55 -0.56
CA MET A 156 -1.87 4.29 -0.85
C MET A 156 -2.12 4.13 -2.35
N SER A 157 -2.67 5.15 -3.02
CA SER A 157 -2.88 5.16 -4.47
C SER A 157 -1.57 4.98 -5.25
N TYR A 158 -0.50 5.63 -4.78
CA TYR A 158 0.83 5.39 -5.36
C TYR A 158 1.25 3.93 -5.23
N ARG A 159 1.13 3.32 -4.05
CA ARG A 159 1.47 1.91 -3.85
C ARG A 159 0.63 1.00 -4.72
N TYR A 160 -0.66 1.27 -4.83
CA TYR A 160 -1.57 0.58 -5.73
C TYR A 160 -1.04 0.60 -7.16
N PHE A 161 -0.77 1.77 -7.73
CA PHE A 161 -0.23 1.86 -9.09
C PHE A 161 1.12 1.17 -9.23
N SER A 162 1.99 1.36 -8.25
CA SER A 162 3.33 0.79 -8.25
C SER A 162 3.31 -0.74 -8.23
N LEU A 163 2.25 -1.37 -7.69
CA LEU A 163 2.19 -2.82 -7.53
C LEU A 163 1.21 -3.47 -8.50
N CYS A 164 0.10 -2.83 -8.84
CA CYS A 164 -1.02 -3.42 -9.57
C CYS A 164 -1.10 -2.94 -11.02
N CYS A 165 -0.26 -1.98 -11.42
CA CYS A 165 -0.22 -1.45 -12.78
C CYS A 165 1.18 -1.56 -13.40
N GLN A 166 1.24 -1.65 -14.72
CA GLN A 166 2.48 -1.69 -15.51
C GLN A 166 3.12 -0.30 -15.61
N ILE A 167 3.61 0.24 -14.49
CA ILE A 167 4.12 1.62 -14.39
C ILE A 167 5.31 1.91 -15.31
N GLU A 168 6.07 0.88 -15.70
CA GLU A 168 7.18 1.01 -16.65
C GLU A 168 6.71 1.32 -18.08
N ARG A 169 5.46 0.95 -18.40
CA ARG A 169 4.81 1.26 -19.68
C ARG A 169 4.08 2.59 -19.67
N TRP A 170 4.06 3.27 -18.52
CA TRP A 170 3.47 4.60 -18.47
C TRP A 170 4.31 5.49 -19.38
N PRO A 171 3.67 6.26 -20.26
CA PRO A 171 4.41 7.19 -21.09
C PRO A 171 5.23 8.09 -20.15
N LYS A 172 6.40 8.54 -20.61
CA LYS A 172 7.25 9.52 -19.89
C LYS A 172 6.56 10.89 -19.81
N MET A 173 5.30 10.93 -19.38
CA MET A 173 4.48 12.11 -19.14
C MET A 173 4.84 12.70 -17.79
N ALA A 174 6.13 12.91 -17.58
CA ALA A 174 6.58 13.97 -16.69
C ALA A 174 6.12 15.26 -17.37
N ASN A 175 4.93 15.77 -16.99
CA ASN A 175 4.59 17.18 -16.84
C ASN A 175 3.06 17.33 -16.76
N ALA A 176 2.58 17.72 -15.58
CA ALA A 176 1.25 18.25 -15.25
C ALA A 176 -0.01 17.38 -15.45
N SER A 177 -0.17 16.57 -16.50
CA SER A 177 -1.47 15.93 -16.81
C SER A 177 -1.78 14.65 -16.01
N LEU A 178 -0.77 14.00 -15.42
CA LEU A 178 -0.95 12.80 -14.57
C LEU A 178 -1.65 13.10 -13.22
N THR A 179 -2.02 14.35 -13.00
CA THR A 179 -2.59 14.85 -11.75
C THR A 179 -4.12 14.88 -11.77
N GLU A 180 -4.71 14.75 -12.96
CA GLU A 180 -6.16 14.72 -13.14
C GLU A 180 -6.71 13.31 -12.91
N LEU A 181 -7.79 13.24 -12.14
CA LEU A 181 -8.44 11.99 -11.77
C LEU A 181 -8.83 11.14 -12.99
N ASP A 182 -9.29 11.76 -14.07
CA ASP A 182 -9.70 11.04 -15.28
C ASP A 182 -8.51 10.40 -16.00
N THR A 183 -7.35 11.06 -16.00
CA THR A 183 -6.11 10.47 -16.51
C THR A 183 -5.70 9.27 -15.65
N LEU A 184 -5.82 9.37 -14.32
CA LEU A 184 -5.53 8.25 -13.42
C LEU A 184 -6.49 7.06 -13.64
N LYS A 185 -7.77 7.32 -13.90
CA LYS A 185 -8.76 6.28 -14.25
C LYS A 185 -8.42 5.60 -15.57
N GLN A 186 -8.03 6.37 -16.59
CA GLN A 186 -7.61 5.82 -17.88
C GLN A 186 -6.36 4.94 -17.75
N LEU A 187 -5.37 5.39 -16.98
CA LEU A 187 -4.15 4.62 -16.72
C LEU A 187 -4.45 3.34 -15.96
N ASP A 188 -5.33 3.41 -14.95
CA ASP A 188 -5.80 2.23 -14.23
C ASP A 188 -6.48 1.24 -15.17
N GLN A 189 -7.43 1.69 -15.99
CA GLN A 189 -8.14 0.85 -16.95
C GLN A 189 -7.20 0.22 -17.99
N GLN A 190 -6.19 0.95 -18.44
CA GLN A 190 -5.29 0.49 -19.49
C GLN A 190 -4.17 -0.42 -18.98
N TYR A 191 -3.67 -0.17 -17.77
CA TYR A 191 -2.42 -0.79 -17.29
C TYR A 191 -2.56 -1.61 -16.02
N CYS A 192 -3.72 -1.60 -15.35
CA CYS A 192 -3.97 -2.52 -14.25
C CYS A 192 -4.04 -3.95 -14.79
N TYR A 193 -3.23 -4.82 -14.22
CA TYR A 193 -3.14 -6.23 -14.61
C TYR A 193 -3.76 -7.17 -13.58
N ILE A 194 -4.49 -6.63 -12.60
CA ILE A 194 -5.16 -7.42 -11.56
C ILE A 194 -6.58 -7.73 -12.02
N ASP A 195 -6.92 -9.01 -12.06
CA ASP A 195 -8.26 -9.47 -12.45
C ASP A 195 -9.27 -9.25 -11.33
N ASP A 196 -8.88 -9.51 -10.07
CA ASP A 196 -9.77 -9.37 -8.92
C ASP A 196 -9.09 -8.87 -7.64
N PHE A 197 -9.88 -8.19 -6.81
CA PHE A 197 -9.44 -7.62 -5.54
C PHE A 197 -10.18 -8.21 -4.36
N VAL A 198 -9.44 -8.85 -3.46
CA VAL A 198 -9.94 -9.28 -2.15
C VAL A 198 -10.13 -8.06 -1.24
N ARG A 199 -11.35 -7.89 -0.73
CA ARG A 199 -11.78 -6.78 0.13
C ARG A 199 -11.49 -7.09 1.59
N GLN A 200 -10.64 -6.31 2.24
CA GLN A 200 -10.26 -6.57 3.64
C GLN A 200 -11.42 -6.40 4.64
N GLU A 201 -12.42 -5.60 4.30
CA GLU A 201 -13.62 -5.34 5.12
C GLU A 201 -14.48 -6.60 5.25
N ASN A 202 -14.50 -7.43 4.19
CA ASN A 202 -15.22 -8.70 4.13
C ASN A 202 -14.27 -9.83 3.70
N LEU A 203 -13.14 -9.93 4.41
CA LEU A 203 -11.97 -10.71 3.98
C LEU A 203 -12.27 -12.16 3.59
N ALA A 204 -12.95 -12.92 4.45
CA ALA A 204 -13.20 -14.34 4.21
C ALA A 204 -14.10 -14.56 2.99
N ASN A 205 -15.26 -13.89 2.95
CA ASN A 205 -16.21 -14.04 1.86
C ASN A 205 -15.63 -13.52 0.53
N SER A 206 -14.95 -12.37 0.56
CA SER A 206 -14.32 -11.82 -0.63
C SER A 206 -13.19 -12.70 -1.14
N LEU A 207 -12.41 -13.33 -0.25
CA LEU A 207 -11.38 -14.29 -0.66
C LEU A 207 -12.02 -15.54 -1.31
N ILE A 208 -13.09 -16.08 -0.72
CA ILE A 208 -13.83 -17.22 -1.29
C ILE A 208 -14.39 -16.87 -2.66
N GLU A 209 -15.02 -15.71 -2.82
CA GLU A 209 -15.58 -15.24 -4.08
C GLU A 209 -14.50 -15.15 -5.16
N VAL A 210 -13.38 -14.49 -4.86
CA VAL A 210 -12.27 -14.32 -5.80
C VAL A 210 -11.63 -15.67 -6.15
N LEU A 211 -11.41 -16.55 -5.17
CA LEU A 211 -10.79 -17.85 -5.42
C LEU A 211 -11.69 -18.79 -6.23
N ASN A 212 -13.01 -18.73 -6.06
CA ASN A 212 -13.96 -19.49 -6.87
C ASN A 212 -13.92 -19.11 -8.37
N LYS A 213 -13.46 -17.91 -8.72
CA LYS A 213 -13.22 -17.51 -10.12
C LYS A 213 -11.95 -18.15 -10.70
N VAL A 214 -10.99 -18.51 -9.85
CA VAL A 214 -9.77 -19.23 -10.25
C VAL A 214 -10.02 -20.73 -10.34
N ARG A 215 -10.61 -21.31 -9.29
CA ARG A 215 -11.06 -22.71 -9.26
C ARG A 215 -12.15 -22.91 -8.21
N ALA A 216 -13.01 -23.90 -8.42
CA ALA A 216 -14.00 -24.27 -7.42
C ALA A 216 -13.33 -24.68 -6.09
N LEU A 217 -13.77 -24.08 -4.99
CA LEU A 217 -13.37 -24.44 -3.64
C LEU A 217 -14.35 -25.46 -3.04
N SER A 218 -13.80 -26.52 -2.44
CA SER A 218 -14.58 -27.46 -1.64
C SER A 218 -15.15 -26.81 -0.36
N SER A 219 -16.19 -27.42 0.22
CA SER A 219 -16.78 -26.94 1.47
C SER A 219 -15.76 -26.90 2.61
N GLN A 220 -14.80 -27.82 2.65
CA GLN A 220 -13.74 -27.85 3.66
C GLN A 220 -12.77 -26.68 3.50
N GLU A 221 -12.41 -26.31 2.26
CA GLU A 221 -11.55 -25.17 1.98
C GLU A 221 -12.25 -23.83 2.30
N GLN A 222 -13.54 -23.72 1.99
CA GLN A 222 -14.33 -22.55 2.36
C GLN A 222 -14.42 -22.40 3.89
N LEU A 223 -14.66 -23.52 4.59
CA LEU A 223 -14.70 -23.54 6.06
C LEU A 223 -13.33 -23.17 6.67
N LEU A 224 -12.22 -23.64 6.06
CA LEU A 224 -10.87 -23.24 6.46
C LEU A 224 -10.67 -21.72 6.38
N ILE A 225 -11.11 -21.10 5.28
CA ILE A 225 -11.02 -19.64 5.12
C ILE A 225 -11.90 -18.92 6.14
N GLN A 226 -13.15 -19.35 6.33
CA GLN A 226 -14.10 -18.73 7.26
C GLN A 226 -13.63 -18.81 8.72
N ASN A 227 -13.07 -19.95 9.13
CA ASN A 227 -12.62 -20.17 10.51
C ASN A 227 -11.20 -19.64 10.78
N SER A 228 -10.50 -19.15 9.75
CA SER A 228 -9.14 -18.66 9.91
C SER A 228 -9.11 -17.40 10.77
N GLN A 229 -8.29 -17.43 11.83
CA GLN A 229 -8.14 -16.27 12.69
C GLN A 229 -7.31 -15.18 12.01
N LYS A 230 -7.75 -13.92 12.15
CA LYS A 230 -7.03 -12.76 11.61
C LYS A 230 -5.63 -12.70 12.20
N THR A 231 -4.61 -12.79 11.35
CA THR A 231 -3.21 -12.65 11.77
C THR A 231 -2.82 -11.18 11.78
N ASN A 232 -2.16 -10.72 12.86
CA ASN A 232 -1.66 -9.34 13.01
C ASN A 232 -2.76 -8.26 12.94
N ALA A 233 -3.86 -8.43 13.69
CA ALA A 233 -4.81 -7.35 13.89
C ALA A 233 -4.08 -6.09 14.41
N SER A 234 -4.39 -4.91 13.85
CA SER A 234 -3.77 -3.67 14.29
C SER A 234 -4.16 -3.37 15.72
N LEU A 235 -3.18 -3.10 16.58
CA LEU A 235 -3.41 -2.64 17.95
C LEU A 235 -3.97 -1.22 17.91
N ARG A 236 -5.29 -1.09 18.04
CA ARG A 236 -6.00 0.19 18.10
C ARG A 236 -6.58 0.36 19.50
N ALA A 237 -6.37 1.52 20.09
CA ALA A 237 -7.00 1.87 21.35
C ALA A 237 -8.45 2.34 21.16
N PHE A 238 -8.74 2.90 19.97
CA PHE A 238 -10.01 3.55 19.66
C PHE A 238 -10.60 3.06 18.34
N THR A 239 -11.84 3.46 18.06
CA THR A 239 -12.52 3.18 16.78
C THR A 239 -11.91 4.01 15.65
N LEU A 240 -12.27 3.70 14.40
CA LEU A 240 -11.78 4.48 13.26
C LEU A 240 -12.18 5.96 13.39
N ASN A 241 -13.42 6.22 13.79
CA ASN A 241 -13.99 7.56 13.87
C ASN A 241 -13.23 8.47 14.84
N ASP A 242 -12.74 7.92 15.96
CA ASP A 242 -11.99 8.68 16.97
C ASP A 242 -10.69 9.31 16.40
N TYR A 243 -10.02 8.60 15.48
CA TYR A 243 -8.75 9.06 14.92
C TYR A 243 -8.91 10.18 13.89
N TYR A 244 -10.10 10.31 13.30
CA TYR A 244 -10.35 11.21 12.20
C TYR A 244 -11.13 12.45 12.64
N ASP A 245 -10.80 13.56 12.01
CA ASP A 245 -11.59 14.79 11.98
C ASP A 245 -11.93 15.11 10.53
N GLN A 246 -12.80 16.09 10.30
CA GLN A 246 -13.22 16.45 8.95
C GLN A 246 -12.04 16.74 8.02
N TYR A 247 -11.03 17.48 8.51
CA TYR A 247 -9.84 17.80 7.72
C TYR A 247 -9.08 16.54 7.27
N SER A 248 -8.85 15.59 8.17
CA SER A 248 -8.14 14.36 7.84
C SER A 248 -8.97 13.40 6.97
N ILE A 249 -10.30 13.43 7.10
CA ILE A 249 -11.22 12.74 6.19
C ILE A 249 -11.08 13.32 4.78
N ASP A 250 -11.21 14.65 4.64
CA ASP A 250 -11.14 15.35 3.36
C ASP A 250 -9.78 15.20 2.69
N LEU A 251 -8.71 15.21 3.49
CA LEU A 251 -7.35 14.98 3.00
C LEU A 251 -7.25 13.63 2.29
N ILE A 252 -7.72 12.53 2.91
CA ILE A 252 -7.69 11.21 2.29
C ILE A 252 -8.68 11.13 1.12
N ALA A 253 -9.88 11.71 1.27
CA ALA A 253 -10.89 11.75 0.23
C ALA A 253 -10.35 12.37 -1.06
N ASN A 254 -9.56 13.44 -0.95
CA ASN A 254 -8.92 14.09 -2.08
C ASN A 254 -7.74 13.28 -2.62
N ARG A 255 -6.84 12.83 -1.73
CA ARG A 255 -5.57 12.22 -2.12
C ARG A 255 -5.73 10.82 -2.68
N ASP A 256 -6.62 10.02 -2.14
CA ASP A 256 -6.87 8.64 -2.57
C ASP A 256 -8.20 8.48 -3.31
N LYS A 257 -8.68 9.58 -3.92
CA LYS A 257 -9.98 9.66 -4.62
C LYS A 257 -10.19 8.55 -5.65
N LEU A 258 -9.16 8.20 -6.42
CA LEU A 258 -9.23 7.10 -7.39
C LEU A 258 -9.66 5.79 -6.73
N LEU A 259 -9.00 5.40 -5.64
CA LEU A 259 -9.29 4.15 -4.95
C LEU A 259 -10.65 4.20 -4.27
N ILE A 260 -11.00 5.36 -3.71
CA ILE A 260 -12.31 5.55 -3.06
C ILE A 260 -13.44 5.35 -4.06
N GLU A 261 -13.36 5.99 -5.23
CA GLU A 261 -14.37 5.85 -6.28
C GLU A 261 -14.36 4.46 -6.92
N LYS A 262 -13.19 3.92 -7.28
CA LYS A 262 -13.05 2.59 -7.91
C LYS A 262 -13.70 1.49 -7.08
N PHE A 263 -13.62 1.63 -5.77
CA PHE A 263 -14.01 0.60 -4.82
C PHE A 263 -15.20 0.98 -3.95
N ASN A 264 -15.87 2.09 -4.25
CA ASN A 264 -17.02 2.61 -3.54
C ASN A 264 -16.83 2.66 -2.00
N TYR A 265 -15.68 3.15 -1.56
CA TYR A 265 -15.39 3.25 -0.13
C TYR A 265 -16.12 4.44 0.50
N GLN A 266 -16.68 4.22 1.69
CA GLN A 266 -17.30 5.27 2.49
C GLN A 266 -16.30 5.84 3.51
N PRO A 267 -16.37 7.16 3.78
CA PRO A 267 -15.58 7.79 4.83
C PRO A 267 -16.03 7.33 6.22
N PRO A 268 -15.20 7.52 7.26
CA PRO A 268 -15.63 7.40 8.66
C PRO A 268 -16.79 8.35 8.97
N GLU A 269 -17.68 7.94 9.86
CA GLU A 269 -18.78 8.78 10.37
C GLU A 269 -18.27 9.64 11.53
N LEU A 270 -18.52 10.95 11.52
CA LEU A 270 -18.18 11.86 12.61
C LEU A 270 -19.32 11.96 13.63
#